data_AF-G6XME1-F1
#
_entry.id   AF-G6XME1-F1
#
_cell.length_a   1.000
_cell.length_b   1.000
_cell.length_c   1.000
_cell.angle_alpha   90.00
_cell.angle_beta   90.00
_cell.angle_gamma   90.00
#
_symmetry.space_group_name_H-M   'P 1'
#
loop_
_entity.id
_entity.type
_entity.pdbx_description
1 polymer ?
#
loop_
_entity_poly.entity_id
_entity_poly.type
_entity_poly.pdbx_seq_one_letter_code
_entity_poly.pdbx_strand_id
1 'polypeptide(L)' 'MRLAPADILFLSDIGGELDAAQDAGLTVCQIVRPQDGTVPHPGVPQAPDLDAVTTAFHLPS' A
#
# COMPACT_ATOMS: atom_id res chain seq x y z
N MET A 1 10.79 21.26 -0.19
CA MET A 1 11.55 20.07 0.27
C MET A 1 10.93 18.86 -0.40
N ARG A 2 11.74 17.93 -0.94
CA ARG A 2 11.26 16.72 -1.64
C ARG A 2 11.57 15.51 -0.75
N LEU A 3 10.60 14.62 -0.56
CA LEU A 3 10.76 13.40 0.22
C LEU A 3 11.58 12.36 -0.56
N ALA A 4 12.28 11.47 0.14
CA ALA A 4 12.83 10.28 -0.48
C ALA A 4 11.68 9.30 -0.83
N PRO A 5 11.79 8.51 -1.91
CA PRO A 5 10.76 7.54 -2.26
C PRO A 5 10.37 6.59 -1.12
N ALA A 6 11.37 6.14 -0.34
CA ALA A 6 11.16 5.25 0.80
C ALA A 6 10.31 5.87 1.93
N ASP A 7 10.24 7.20 2.00
CA ASP A 7 9.42 7.93 2.98
C ASP A 7 7.97 8.12 2.50
N ILE A 8 7.62 7.58 1.33
CA ILE A 8 6.28 7.67 0.74
C ILE A 8 5.63 6.29 0.80
N LEU A 9 4.46 6.21 1.46
CA LEU A 9 3.59 5.04 1.43
C LEU A 9 2.59 5.17 0.27
N PHE A 10 2.67 4.26 -0.69
CA PHE A 10 1.75 4.14 -1.80
C PHE A 10 0.68 3.08 -1.50
N LEU A 11 -0.59 3.45 -1.70
CA LEU A 11 -1.74 2.58 -1.48
C LEU A 11 -2.44 2.33 -2.82
N SER A 12 -2.67 1.06 -3.15
CA SER A 12 -3.44 0.66 -4.34
C SER A 12 -4.11 -0.68 -4.11
N ASP A 13 -5.22 -0.94 -4.78
CA ASP A 13 -5.87 -2.25 -4.85
C ASP A 13 -5.37 -3.10 -6.04
N ILE A 14 -4.55 -2.52 -6.93
CA ILE A 14 -4.07 -3.15 -8.17
C ILE A 14 -2.60 -3.59 -8.03
N GLY A 15 -2.36 -4.90 -8.19
CA GLY A 15 -1.01 -5.50 -8.09
C GLY A 15 0.05 -4.86 -8.99
N GLY A 16 -0.29 -4.61 -10.26
CA GLY A 16 0.66 -3.99 -11.20
C GLY A 16 1.08 -2.57 -10.84
N GLU A 17 0.24 -1.80 -10.13
CA GLU A 17 0.62 -0.48 -9.63
C GLU A 17 1.55 -0.58 -8.42
N LEU A 18 1.36 -1.61 -7.58
CA LEU A 18 2.22 -1.88 -6.43
C LEU A 18 3.63 -2.29 -6.89
N ASP A 19 3.72 -3.16 -7.90
CA ASP A 19 5.02 -3.54 -8.51
C ASP A 19 5.76 -2.30 -9.03
N ALA A 20 5.07 -1.43 -9.78
CA ALA A 20 5.65 -0.20 -10.30
C ALA A 20 6.10 0.77 -9.18
N ALA A 21 5.34 0.85 -8.09
CA ALA A 21 5.70 1.68 -6.94
C ALA A 21 6.92 1.12 -6.19
N GLN A 22 7.03 -0.21 -6.04
CA GLN A 22 8.21 -0.86 -5.47
C GLN A 22 9.45 -0.65 -6.34
N ASP A 23 9.33 -0.77 -7.66
CA ASP A 23 10.42 -0.51 -8.62
C ASP A 23 10.91 0.95 -8.54
N ALA A 24 10.01 1.89 -8.23
CA ALA A 24 10.33 3.29 -8.00
C ALA A 24 10.89 3.58 -6.59
N GLY A 25 10.99 2.57 -5.72
CA GLY A 25 11.56 2.66 -4.37
C GLY A 25 10.59 3.17 -3.30
N LEU A 26 9.28 3.13 -3.56
CA LEU A 26 8.27 3.50 -2.57
C LEU A 26 7.98 2.36 -1.60
N THR A 27 7.50 2.71 -0.41
CA THR A 27 6.84 1.74 0.47
C THR A 27 5.43 1.49 -0.05
N VAL A 28 4.92 0.26 0.01
CA VAL A 28 3.61 -0.10 -0.55
C VAL A 28 2.72 -0.83 0.45
N CYS A 29 1.40 -0.67 0.30
CA CYS A 29 0.39 -1.50 0.94
C CYS A 29 -0.81 -1.68 0.00
N GLN A 30 -1.29 -2.91 -0.13
CA GLN A 30 -2.49 -3.17 -0.90
C GLN A 30 -3.74 -2.94 -0.06
N ILE A 31 -4.72 -2.21 -0.62
CA ILE A 31 -6.07 -2.17 -0.06
C ILE A 31 -6.87 -3.33 -0.62
N VAL A 32 -7.24 -4.29 0.23
CA VAL A 32 -7.96 -5.51 -0.18
C VAL A 32 -9.36 -5.51 0.43
N ARG A 33 -10.37 -5.38 -0.43
CA ARG A 33 -11.78 -5.36 -0.04
C ARG A 33 -12.53 -6.51 -0.71
N PRO A 34 -13.09 -7.46 0.06
CA PRO A 34 -13.77 -8.62 -0.52
C PRO A 34 -14.90 -8.26 -1.50
N GLN A 35 -15.61 -7.16 -1.25
CA GLN A 35 -16.68 -6.67 -2.11
C GLN A 35 -16.22 -6.14 -3.48
N ASP A 36 -14.96 -5.73 -3.60
CA ASP A 36 -14.43 -5.11 -4.81
C ASP A 36 -13.80 -6.16 -5.76
N GLY A 37 -13.76 -7.43 -5.34
CA GLY A 37 -13.14 -8.51 -6.11
C GLY A 37 -11.61 -8.39 -6.18
N THR A 38 -11.00 -7.56 -5.33
CA THR A 38 -9.55 -7.36 -5.27
C THR A 38 -8.86 -8.69 -4.97
N VAL A 39 -7.91 -9.07 -5.82
CA VAL A 39 -7.07 -10.24 -5.60
C VAL A 39 -5.83 -9.84 -4.80
N PRO A 40 -5.56 -10.49 -3.65
CA PRO A 40 -4.35 -10.26 -2.88
C PRO A 40 -3.08 -10.40 -3.75
N HIS A 41 -2.27 -9.35 -3.78
CA HIS A 41 -0.96 -9.35 -4.42
C HIS A 41 0.06 -9.99 -3.46
N PRO A 42 0.83 -10.99 -3.90
CA PRO A 42 1.78 -11.69 -3.04
C PRO A 42 2.96 -10.78 -2.66
N GLY A 43 3.44 -10.91 -1.42
CA GLY A 43 4.68 -10.25 -0.99
C GLY A 43 4.54 -8.77 -0.57
N VAL A 44 3.32 -8.22 -0.58
CA VAL A 44 3.05 -6.86 -0.07
C VAL A 44 2.13 -6.90 1.16
N PRO A 45 2.27 -5.96 2.11
CA PRO A 45 1.32 -5.78 3.21
C PRO A 45 -0.08 -5.50 2.68
N GLN A 46 -1.11 -6.03 3.33
CA GLN A 46 -2.51 -5.88 2.93
C GLN A 46 -3.33 -5.27 4.08
N ALA A 47 -4.26 -4.38 3.75
CA ALA A 47 -5.16 -3.76 4.70
C ALA A 47 -6.58 -3.66 4.12
N PRO A 48 -7.65 -3.86 4.91
CA PRO A 48 -9.03 -3.73 4.43
C PRO A 48 -9.49 -2.26 4.27
N ASP A 49 -8.88 -1.35 5.02
CA ASP A 49 -9.25 0.06 5.11
C ASP A 49 -8.07 0.92 5.55
N LEU A 50 -8.29 2.24 5.63
CA LEU A 50 -7.24 3.21 5.97
C LEU A 50 -6.89 3.18 7.47
N ASP A 51 -7.81 2.77 8.36
CA ASP A 51 -7.54 2.67 9.79
C ASP A 51 -6.59 1.50 10.10
N ALA A 52 -6.75 0.39 9.36
CA ALA A 52 -5.80 -0.71 9.39
C ALA A 52 -4.44 -0.30 8.82
N VAL A 53 -4.40 0.56 7.79
CA VAL A 53 -3.14 1.13 7.26
C VAL A 53 -2.46 2.00 8.33
N THR A 54 -3.17 2.92 8.97
CA THR A 54 -2.55 3.80 9.98
C THR A 54 -1.98 2.98 11.13
N THR A 55 -2.69 1.93 11.56
CA THR A 55 -2.21 1.00 12.58
C THR A 55 -0.97 0.23 12.12
N ALA A 56 -0.99 -0.37 10.93
CA ALA A 56 0.09 -1.22 10.41
C ALA A 56 1.39 -0.45 10.13
N PHE A 57 1.27 0.83 9.76
CA PHE A 57 2.41 1.69 9.42
C PHE A 57 2.72 2.74 10.49
N HIS A 58 2.08 2.67 11.65
CA HIS A 58 2.27 3.62 12.77
C HIS A 58 2.09 5.09 12.37
N LEU A 59 1.10 5.36 11.51
CA LEU A 59 0.76 6.70 11.03
C LEU A 59 -0.23 7.38 11.99
N PRO A 60 -0.28 8.72 12.02
CA PRO A 60 -1.30 9.43 12.78
C PRO A 60 -2.72 9.11 12.30
N SER A 61 -3.64 8.99 13.25
CA SER A 61 -5.08 8.75 13.07
C SER A 61 -5.91 10.01 13.32
#